data_AF-A0A453NB24-F1
#
_entry.id   AF-A0A453NB24-F1
#
_cell.length_a   1.000
_cell.length_b   1.000
_cell.length_c   1.000
_cell.angle_alpha   90.00
_cell.angle_beta   90.00
_cell.angle_gamma   90.00
#
_symmetry.space_group_name_H-M   'P 1'
#
loop_
_entity.id
_entity.type
_entity.pdbx_description
1 polymer ?
#
loop_
_entity_poly.entity_id
_entity_poly.type
_entity_poly.pdbx_seq_one_letter_code
_entity_poly.pdbx_strand_id
1 'polypeptide(L)'
;LGFSDLEVLDNPEHHMEAIRVLRLYNKSQAFLDSIQFKDFTLADFTRPTPRRVVEVLSALINFLFYREEKVTLLQPIVSETPDYHERTLELKARMAQKEIADHELAEQMEEPMAQQLEADVNALQQKVQVYNKQQLALRAKAAVINDKKEEIHRKITQADFELTKHAQENSRLMSKLVKSPEKVQRALEEKKSARAKLKESEKIAMQNDQEKSAALEIRNKAHEKLTKQHSKIQDVHEQLVAAKTVEKEVKARKAKLNDESVSVMSFDAQIVDWQGKVHEMEERLKGKVKERNQIIADENQKLGALSSEIEGKLQCLEPREKKVEATIAKASNLCSEAASARTAATAEQQKIRAKFNNIVKAFNTYMDSVDPFLERVEEVGRQSAGEGASAPDQSAAVTTKTTPRASAMSKKSRARKRT
;
A
#
# COMPACT_ATOMS: atom_id res chain seq x y z
N LEU A 1 -8.63 -0.65 -37.74
CA LEU A 1 -7.94 0.65 -37.74
C LEU A 1 -7.79 1.15 -36.31
N GLY A 2 -6.67 0.79 -35.69
CA GLY A 2 -6.26 1.24 -34.36
C GLY A 2 -5.76 2.69 -34.40
N PHE A 3 -5.53 3.30 -33.24
CA PHE A 3 -4.87 4.62 -33.21
C PHE A 3 -3.43 4.56 -33.73
N SER A 4 -2.81 3.39 -33.68
CA SER A 4 -1.47 3.10 -34.20
C SER A 4 -1.35 3.23 -35.72
N ASP A 5 -2.47 3.12 -36.46
CA ASP A 5 -2.47 3.19 -37.93
C ASP A 5 -2.49 4.65 -38.46
N LEU A 6 -2.61 5.65 -37.57
CA LEU A 6 -2.55 7.08 -37.92
C LEU A 6 -1.14 7.54 -38.28
N GLU A 7 -0.11 6.96 -37.66
CA GLU A 7 1.31 7.33 -37.87
C GLU A 7 1.79 7.06 -39.30
N VAL A 8 1.06 6.25 -40.07
CA VAL A 8 1.37 5.86 -41.45
C VAL A 8 0.77 6.83 -42.48
N LEU A 9 -0.17 7.69 -42.08
CA LEU A 9 -0.85 8.64 -42.98
C LEU A 9 -0.16 10.00 -42.99
N ASP A 10 0.01 10.59 -44.17
CA ASP A 10 0.49 11.96 -44.32
C ASP A 10 -0.51 12.93 -43.67
N ASN A 11 -0.09 13.67 -42.63
CA ASN A 11 -0.91 14.58 -41.83
C ASN A 11 -2.00 13.87 -40.99
N PRO A 12 -1.62 13.10 -39.95
CA PRO A 12 -2.53 12.29 -39.13
C PRO A 12 -3.67 13.10 -38.48
N GLU A 13 -3.39 14.35 -38.11
CA GLU A 13 -4.36 15.26 -37.48
C GLU A 13 -5.61 15.49 -38.35
N HIS A 14 -5.46 15.54 -39.68
CA HIS A 14 -6.58 15.73 -40.60
C HIS A 14 -7.47 14.50 -40.76
N HIS A 15 -7.00 13.32 -40.34
CA HIS A 15 -7.70 12.05 -40.49
C HIS A 15 -8.35 11.54 -39.20
N MET A 16 -8.09 12.18 -38.05
CA MET A 16 -8.60 11.74 -36.75
C MET A 16 -10.12 11.59 -36.71
N GLU A 17 -10.87 12.56 -37.23
CA GLU A 17 -12.33 12.54 -37.16
C GLU A 17 -12.94 11.49 -38.09
N ALA A 18 -12.40 11.36 -39.31
CA ALA A 18 -12.82 10.30 -40.24
C ALA A 18 -12.57 8.90 -39.66
N ILE A 19 -11.44 8.70 -38.98
CA ILE A 19 -11.10 7.41 -38.34
C ILE A 19 -11.99 7.13 -37.14
N ARG A 20 -12.35 8.13 -36.34
CA ARG A 20 -13.32 7.98 -35.24
C ARG A 20 -14.68 7.52 -35.77
N VAL A 21 -15.19 8.18 -36.82
CA VAL A 21 -16.46 7.82 -37.46
C VAL A 21 -16.40 6.42 -38.08
N LEU A 22 -15.32 6.07 -38.79
CA LEU A 22 -15.15 4.73 -39.35
C LEU A 22 -15.05 3.65 -38.28
N ARG A 23 -14.40 3.93 -37.14
CA ARG A 23 -14.34 2.99 -36.02
C ARG A 23 -15.71 2.78 -35.38
N LEU A 24 -16.46 3.86 -35.18
CA LEU A 24 -17.83 3.78 -34.69
C LEU A 24 -18.68 2.96 -35.67
N TYR A 25 -18.60 3.27 -36.96
CA TYR A 25 -19.23 2.51 -38.03
C TYR A 25 -18.89 1.02 -37.98
N ASN A 26 -17.61 0.66 -37.95
CA ASN A 26 -17.19 -0.75 -37.91
C ASN A 26 -17.70 -1.47 -36.66
N LYS A 27 -17.69 -0.82 -35.49
CA LYS A 27 -18.23 -1.40 -34.24
C LYS A 27 -19.75 -1.56 -34.30
N SER A 28 -20.45 -0.53 -34.78
CA SER A 28 -21.90 -0.54 -34.93
C SER A 28 -22.34 -1.56 -35.96
N GLN A 29 -21.65 -1.68 -37.09
CA GLN A 29 -21.91 -2.68 -38.11
C GLN A 29 -21.69 -4.09 -37.54
N ALA A 30 -20.56 -4.37 -36.90
CA ALA A 30 -20.30 -5.68 -36.30
C ALA A 30 -21.35 -6.08 -35.24
N PHE A 31 -21.77 -5.11 -34.42
CA PHE A 31 -22.84 -5.35 -33.44
C PHE A 31 -24.20 -5.57 -34.11
N LEU A 32 -24.58 -4.72 -35.07
CA LEU A 32 -25.85 -4.82 -35.78
C LEU A 32 -25.95 -6.12 -36.60
N ASP A 33 -24.85 -6.54 -37.23
CA ASP A 33 -24.73 -7.83 -37.91
C ASP A 33 -24.97 -8.99 -36.93
N SER A 34 -24.44 -8.90 -35.71
CA SER A 34 -24.62 -9.93 -34.68
C SER A 34 -26.09 -10.10 -34.25
N ILE A 35 -26.90 -9.05 -34.39
CA ILE A 35 -28.35 -9.07 -34.13
C ILE A 35 -29.18 -9.19 -35.42
N GLN A 36 -28.55 -9.63 -36.52
CA GLN A 36 -29.17 -9.87 -37.83
C GLN A 36 -29.68 -8.62 -38.57
N PHE A 37 -29.16 -7.44 -38.25
CA PHE A 37 -29.40 -6.21 -39.01
C PHE A 37 -28.21 -5.92 -39.94
N LYS A 38 -28.26 -6.40 -41.19
CA LYS A 38 -27.11 -6.44 -42.11
C LYS A 38 -26.95 -5.26 -43.05
N ASP A 39 -28.00 -4.45 -43.20
CA ASP A 39 -28.01 -3.37 -44.20
C ASP A 39 -27.41 -2.05 -43.67
N PHE A 40 -26.70 -2.08 -42.56
CA PHE A 40 -26.15 -0.88 -41.93
C PHE A 40 -24.99 -0.30 -42.76
N THR A 41 -25.08 0.98 -43.09
CA THR A 41 -24.12 1.67 -43.95
C THR A 41 -23.58 2.94 -43.30
N LEU A 42 -22.45 3.44 -43.80
CA LEU A 42 -21.89 4.72 -43.34
C LEU A 42 -22.84 5.91 -43.57
N ALA A 43 -23.75 5.80 -44.55
CA ALA A 43 -24.80 6.79 -44.79
C ALA A 43 -25.79 6.90 -43.62
N ASP A 44 -25.99 5.82 -42.85
CA ASP A 44 -26.86 5.82 -41.68
C ASP A 44 -26.31 6.74 -40.56
N PHE A 45 -25.00 6.99 -40.55
CA PHE A 45 -24.38 7.99 -39.66
C PHE A 45 -24.29 9.38 -40.29
N THR A 46 -23.86 9.46 -41.54
CA THR A 46 -23.50 10.74 -42.18
C THR A 46 -24.69 11.47 -42.80
N ARG A 47 -25.72 10.74 -43.20
CA ARG A 47 -26.94 11.25 -43.87
C ARG A 47 -28.18 10.44 -43.43
N PRO A 48 -28.53 10.46 -42.13
CA PRO A 48 -29.65 9.66 -41.63
C PRO A 48 -30.98 10.13 -42.22
N THR A 49 -31.77 9.19 -42.73
CA THR A 49 -33.18 9.46 -43.08
C THR A 49 -34.08 9.05 -41.92
N PRO A 50 -35.20 9.77 -41.66
CA PRO A 50 -36.08 9.47 -40.52
C PRO A 50 -36.57 8.02 -40.49
N ARG A 51 -36.92 7.47 -41.66
CA ARG A 51 -37.33 6.07 -41.78
C ARG A 51 -36.22 5.11 -41.38
N ARG A 52 -35.00 5.37 -41.84
CA ARG A 52 -33.85 4.50 -41.62
C ARG A 52 -33.39 4.48 -40.17
N VAL A 53 -33.42 5.65 -39.52
CA VAL A 53 -33.17 5.75 -38.07
C VAL A 53 -34.16 4.91 -37.27
N VAL A 54 -35.44 4.94 -37.63
CA VAL A 54 -36.47 4.12 -36.97
C VAL A 54 -36.20 2.63 -37.16
N GLU A 55 -35.79 2.19 -38.35
CA GLU A 55 -35.44 0.78 -38.62
C GLU A 55 -34.27 0.30 -37.75
N VAL A 56 -33.18 1.08 -37.69
CA VAL A 56 -32.00 0.76 -36.87
C VAL A 56 -32.35 0.75 -35.38
N LEU A 57 -33.07 1.76 -34.89
CA LEU A 57 -33.48 1.83 -33.49
C LEU A 57 -34.45 0.69 -33.12
N SER A 58 -35.34 0.29 -34.03
CA SER A 58 -36.25 -0.84 -33.80
C SER A 58 -35.48 -2.15 -33.64
N ALA A 59 -34.43 -2.37 -34.44
CA ALA A 59 -33.56 -3.54 -34.27
C ALA A 59 -32.85 -3.53 -32.91
N LEU A 60 -32.33 -2.38 -32.48
CA LEU A 60 -31.70 -2.22 -31.17
C LEU A 60 -32.69 -2.46 -30.01
N ILE A 61 -33.90 -1.90 -30.09
CA ILE A 61 -34.93 -2.08 -29.07
C ILE A 61 -35.34 -3.56 -28.99
N ASN A 62 -35.52 -4.22 -30.13
CA ASN A 62 -35.83 -5.66 -30.17
C ASN A 62 -34.72 -6.49 -29.50
N PHE A 63 -33.45 -6.16 -29.75
CA PHE A 63 -32.34 -6.80 -29.05
C PHE A 63 -32.36 -6.53 -27.54
N LEU A 64 -32.67 -5.32 -27.10
CA LEU A 64 -32.74 -4.98 -25.69
C LEU A 64 -33.83 -5.78 -24.97
N PHE A 65 -35.02 -5.91 -25.58
CA PHE A 65 -36.08 -6.76 -25.05
C PHE A 65 -35.65 -8.24 -24.98
N TYR A 66 -35.02 -8.75 -26.03
CA TYR A 66 -34.49 -10.11 -26.04
C TYR A 66 -33.45 -10.32 -24.93
N ARG A 67 -32.52 -9.37 -24.75
CA ARG A 67 -31.48 -9.44 -23.71
C ARG A 67 -32.11 -9.44 -22.32
N GLU A 68 -33.08 -8.59 -22.05
CA GLU A 68 -33.75 -8.50 -20.75
C GLU A 68 -34.48 -9.82 -20.40
N GLU A 69 -35.18 -10.41 -21.37
CA GLU A 69 -35.82 -11.72 -21.22
C GLU A 69 -34.77 -12.81 -20.92
N LYS A 70 -33.66 -12.85 -21.66
CA LYS A 70 -32.60 -13.84 -21.45
C LYS A 70 -31.85 -13.65 -20.13
N VAL A 71 -31.55 -12.42 -19.72
CA VAL A 71 -30.93 -12.14 -18.42
C VAL A 71 -31.83 -12.62 -17.29
N THR A 72 -33.14 -12.38 -17.38
CA THR A 72 -34.13 -12.85 -16.40
C THR A 72 -34.15 -14.39 -16.31
N LEU A 73 -34.08 -15.08 -17.45
CA LEU A 73 -34.02 -16.55 -17.50
C LEU A 73 -32.72 -17.12 -16.92
N LEU A 74 -31.60 -16.42 -17.05
CA LEU A 74 -30.29 -16.85 -16.55
C LEU A 74 -30.05 -16.46 -15.08
N GLN A 75 -30.82 -15.53 -14.53
CA GLN A 75 -30.69 -15.04 -13.16
C GLN A 75 -30.67 -16.17 -12.09
N PRO A 76 -31.52 -17.22 -12.16
CA PRO A 76 -31.48 -18.32 -11.20
C PRO A 76 -30.16 -19.08 -11.23
N ILE A 77 -29.61 -19.33 -12.42
CA ILE A 77 -28.32 -20.03 -12.60
C ILE A 77 -27.18 -19.19 -12.00
N VAL A 78 -27.21 -17.87 -12.24
CA VAL A 78 -26.22 -16.94 -11.67
C VAL A 78 -26.34 -16.87 -10.15
N SER A 79 -27.55 -16.98 -9.59
CA SER A 79 -27.75 -17.00 -8.14
C SER A 79 -27.39 -18.34 -7.47
N GLU A 80 -27.47 -19.45 -8.21
CA GLU A 80 -27.06 -20.77 -7.72
C GLU A 80 -25.54 -20.97 -7.77
N THR A 81 -24.84 -20.28 -8.68
CA THR A 81 -23.38 -20.25 -8.65
C THR A 81 -22.90 -19.48 -7.42
N PRO A 82 -22.20 -20.13 -6.46
CA PRO A 82 -21.66 -19.44 -5.31
C PRO A 82 -20.65 -18.39 -5.78
N ASP A 83 -20.61 -17.25 -5.08
CA ASP A 83 -19.57 -16.26 -5.32
C ASP A 83 -18.22 -16.86 -4.90
N TYR A 84 -17.46 -17.33 -5.88
CA TYR A 84 -16.13 -17.91 -5.67
C TYR A 84 -15.20 -16.93 -4.96
N HIS A 85 -15.44 -15.62 -5.09
CA HIS A 85 -14.69 -14.62 -4.35
C HIS A 85 -14.97 -14.68 -2.85
N GLU A 86 -16.24 -14.72 -2.47
CA GLU A 86 -16.68 -14.82 -1.06
C GLU A 86 -16.12 -16.10 -0.41
N ARG A 87 -16.26 -17.24 -1.08
CA ARG A 87 -15.74 -18.52 -0.57
C ARG A 87 -14.22 -18.55 -0.44
N THR A 88 -13.52 -17.86 -1.34
CA THR A 88 -12.06 -17.71 -1.25
C THR A 88 -11.66 -16.85 -0.05
N LEU A 89 -12.41 -15.78 0.24
CA LEU A 89 -12.17 -14.93 1.40
C LEU A 89 -12.41 -15.69 2.71
N GLU A 90 -13.49 -16.47 2.80
CA GLU A 90 -13.79 -17.29 3.99
C GLU A 90 -12.69 -18.32 4.28
N LEU A 91 -12.22 -19.03 3.25
CA LEU A 91 -11.16 -20.02 3.41
C LEU A 91 -9.85 -19.37 3.87
N LYS A 92 -9.49 -18.20 3.32
CA LYS A 92 -8.31 -17.44 3.76
C LYS A 92 -8.43 -17.00 5.21
N ALA A 93 -9.60 -16.50 5.62
CA ALA A 93 -9.84 -16.08 7.00
C ALA A 93 -9.68 -17.27 7.97
N ARG A 94 -10.21 -18.45 7.60
CA ARG A 94 -10.09 -19.65 8.41
C ARG A 94 -8.65 -20.18 8.51
N MET A 95 -7.88 -20.09 7.43
CA MET A 95 -6.46 -20.45 7.45
C MET A 95 -5.67 -19.52 8.37
N ALA A 96 -5.88 -18.20 8.26
CA ALA A 96 -5.21 -17.22 9.12
C ALA A 96 -5.56 -17.43 10.60
N GLN A 97 -6.83 -17.72 10.93
CA GLN A 97 -7.22 -18.04 12.31
C GLN A 97 -6.52 -19.28 12.86
N LYS A 98 -6.33 -20.30 12.03
CA LYS A 98 -5.62 -21.50 12.45
C LYS A 98 -4.14 -21.22 12.70
N GLU A 99 -3.50 -20.47 11.80
CA GLU A 99 -2.09 -20.06 11.96
C GLU A 99 -1.87 -19.27 13.25
N ILE A 100 -2.77 -18.33 13.58
CA ILE A 100 -2.73 -17.57 14.84
C ILE A 100 -2.80 -18.52 16.04
N ALA A 101 -3.76 -19.45 16.06
CA ALA A 101 -3.92 -20.40 17.16
C ALA A 101 -2.71 -21.34 17.31
N ASP A 102 -2.13 -21.79 16.19
CA ASP A 102 -0.93 -22.64 16.20
C ASP A 102 0.29 -21.86 16.75
N HIS A 103 0.43 -20.57 16.42
CA HIS A 103 1.47 -19.69 16.97
C HIS A 103 1.28 -19.42 18.47
N GLU A 104 0.08 -19.10 18.92
CA GLU A 104 -0.23 -18.89 20.33
C GLU A 104 0.07 -20.14 21.17
N LEU A 105 -0.24 -21.33 20.63
CA LEU A 105 0.09 -22.59 21.29
C LEU A 105 1.61 -22.81 21.36
N ALA A 106 2.35 -22.49 20.30
CA ALA A 106 3.81 -22.60 20.30
C ALA A 106 4.44 -21.65 21.33
N GLU A 107 3.98 -20.41 21.41
CA GLU A 107 4.46 -19.44 22.41
C GLU A 107 4.22 -19.93 23.85
N GLN A 108 3.03 -20.48 24.14
CA GLN A 108 2.72 -21.05 25.47
C GLN A 108 3.63 -22.23 25.83
N MET A 109 4.08 -23.00 24.83
CA MET A 109 5.00 -24.12 25.04
C MET A 109 6.45 -23.67 25.20
N GLU A 110 6.85 -22.58 24.54
CA GLU A 110 8.21 -22.02 24.60
C GLU A 110 8.45 -21.18 25.86
N GLU A 111 7.43 -20.48 26.36
CA GLU A 111 7.50 -19.64 27.56
C GLU A 111 8.11 -20.34 28.80
N PRO A 112 7.70 -21.55 29.21
CA PRO A 112 8.31 -22.24 30.34
C PRO A 112 9.76 -22.66 30.08
N MET A 113 10.11 -23.01 28.84
CA MET A 113 11.49 -23.33 28.47
C MET A 113 12.39 -22.09 28.54
N ALA A 114 11.88 -20.94 28.10
CA ALA A 114 12.57 -19.66 28.19
C ALA A 114 12.81 -19.25 29.66
N GLN A 115 11.79 -19.37 30.51
CA GLN A 115 11.90 -19.09 31.95
C GLN A 115 12.92 -20.01 32.64
N GLN A 116 12.95 -21.31 32.29
CA GLN A 116 13.95 -22.23 32.82
C GLN A 116 15.36 -21.86 32.38
N LEU A 117 15.55 -21.52 31.10
CA LEU A 117 16.86 -21.11 30.58
C LEU A 117 17.34 -19.82 31.26
N GLU A 118 16.45 -18.86 31.49
CA GLU A 118 16.77 -17.62 32.19
C GLU A 118 17.19 -17.89 33.65
N ALA A 119 16.50 -18.80 34.34
CA ALA A 119 16.88 -19.22 35.69
C ALA A 119 18.29 -19.86 35.72
N ASP A 120 18.60 -20.71 34.73
CA ASP A 120 19.92 -21.36 34.62
C ASP A 120 21.03 -20.36 34.30
N VAL A 121 20.77 -19.40 33.40
CA VAL A 121 21.71 -18.31 33.08
C VAL A 121 22.00 -17.48 34.33
N ASN A 122 20.97 -17.10 35.09
CA ASN A 122 21.12 -16.34 36.32
C ASN A 122 21.92 -17.12 37.38
N ALA A 123 21.67 -18.43 37.52
CA ALA A 123 22.43 -19.29 38.42
C ALA A 123 23.91 -19.40 38.01
N LEU A 124 24.20 -19.51 36.71
CA LEU A 124 25.58 -19.54 36.19
C LEU A 124 26.29 -18.21 36.40
N GLN A 125 25.63 -17.07 36.16
CA GLN A 125 26.20 -15.76 36.43
C GLN A 125 26.60 -15.59 37.90
N GLN A 126 25.75 -16.04 38.84
CA GLN A 126 26.09 -16.03 40.26
C GLN A 126 27.33 -16.88 40.57
N LYS A 127 27.44 -18.09 39.98
CA LYS A 127 28.64 -18.94 40.13
C LYS A 127 29.90 -18.26 39.61
N VAL A 128 29.84 -17.61 38.44
CA VAL A 128 30.97 -16.85 37.88
C VAL A 128 31.41 -15.74 38.82
N GLN A 129 30.48 -15.00 39.41
CA GLN A 129 30.81 -13.96 40.40
C GLN A 129 31.52 -14.54 41.63
N VAL A 130 31.06 -15.69 42.14
CA VAL A 130 31.71 -16.39 43.26
C VAL A 130 33.13 -16.83 42.88
N TYR A 131 33.30 -17.46 41.71
CA TYR A 131 34.62 -17.90 41.24
C TYR A 131 35.59 -16.74 41.03
N ASN A 132 35.13 -15.59 40.51
CA ASN A 132 35.96 -14.40 40.37
C ASN A 132 36.46 -13.87 41.72
N LYS A 133 35.59 -13.86 42.75
CA LYS A 133 36.00 -13.51 44.12
C LYS A 133 37.05 -14.47 44.67
N GLN A 134 36.85 -15.77 44.47
CA GLN A 134 37.83 -16.79 44.88
C GLN A 134 39.16 -16.63 44.15
N GLN A 135 39.14 -16.37 42.85
CA GLN A 135 40.34 -16.14 42.05
C GLN A 135 41.13 -14.92 42.54
N LEU A 136 40.46 -13.82 42.84
CA LEU A 136 41.09 -12.62 43.42
C LEU A 136 41.73 -12.92 44.77
N ALA A 137 41.04 -13.65 45.65
CA ALA A 137 41.57 -14.06 46.94
C ALA A 137 42.81 -14.97 46.81
N LEU A 138 42.80 -15.91 45.86
CA LEU A 138 43.96 -16.77 45.58
C LEU A 138 45.14 -15.97 45.01
N ARG A 139 44.90 -15.01 44.10
CA ARG A 139 45.95 -14.12 43.60
C ARG A 139 46.58 -13.29 44.71
N ALA A 140 45.78 -12.75 45.62
CA ALA A 140 46.28 -12.02 46.78
C ALA A 140 47.17 -12.92 47.67
N LYS A 141 46.73 -14.16 47.94
CA LYS A 141 47.55 -15.13 48.69
C LYS A 141 48.86 -15.48 47.97
N ALA A 142 48.82 -15.66 46.64
CA ALA A 142 50.00 -15.95 45.84
C ALA A 142 51.01 -14.79 45.87
N ALA A 143 50.54 -13.54 45.81
CA ALA A 143 51.39 -12.35 45.95
C ALA A 143 52.11 -12.33 47.30
N VAL A 144 51.39 -12.57 48.40
CA VAL A 144 51.98 -12.63 49.75
C VAL A 144 53.03 -13.73 49.86
N ILE A 145 52.81 -14.90 49.24
CA ILE A 145 53.80 -15.99 49.22
C ILE A 145 55.03 -15.57 48.43
N ASN A 146 54.85 -14.91 47.29
CA ASN A 146 55.97 -14.44 46.47
C ASN A 146 56.80 -13.37 47.21
N ASP A 147 56.15 -12.42 47.89
CA ASP A 147 56.85 -11.41 48.69
C ASP A 147 57.69 -12.05 49.80
N LYS A 148 57.14 -13.06 50.49
CA LYS A 148 57.87 -13.82 51.51
C LYS A 148 59.05 -14.59 50.90
N LYS A 149 58.87 -15.19 49.72
CA LYS A 149 59.95 -15.88 49.01
C LYS A 149 61.09 -14.92 48.68
N GLU A 150 60.78 -13.76 48.11
CA GLU A 150 61.80 -12.74 47.79
C GLU A 150 62.51 -12.24 49.05
N GLU A 151 61.79 -12.04 50.16
CA GLU A 151 62.40 -11.66 51.44
C GLU A 151 63.34 -12.73 52.00
N ILE A 152 62.95 -14.00 51.95
CA ILE A 152 63.84 -15.11 52.35
C ILE A 152 65.07 -15.17 51.44
N HIS A 153 64.88 -14.97 50.13
CA HIS A 153 65.99 -14.99 49.18
C HIS A 153 66.99 -13.86 49.46
N ARG A 154 66.53 -12.65 49.79
CA ARG A 154 67.40 -11.55 50.22
C ARG A 154 68.21 -11.91 51.48
N LYS A 155 67.58 -12.54 52.47
CA LYS A 155 68.26 -12.98 53.69
C LYS A 155 69.33 -14.03 53.43
N ILE A 156 69.07 -14.98 52.53
CA ILE A 156 70.06 -15.98 52.09
C ILE A 156 71.25 -15.28 51.44
N THR A 157 71.01 -14.41 50.47
CA THR A 157 72.07 -13.67 49.78
C THR A 157 72.90 -12.81 50.74
N GLN A 158 72.26 -12.20 51.74
CA GLN A 158 72.96 -11.46 52.80
C GLN A 158 73.85 -12.38 53.65
N ALA A 159 73.32 -13.53 54.10
CA ALA A 159 74.08 -14.49 54.89
C ALA A 159 75.28 -15.06 54.10
N ASP A 160 75.11 -15.36 52.81
CA ASP A 160 76.20 -15.82 51.92
C ASP A 160 77.29 -14.76 51.78
N PHE A 161 76.90 -13.48 51.69
CA PHE A 161 77.84 -12.37 51.65
C PHE A 161 78.63 -12.24 52.96
N GLU A 162 77.95 -12.31 54.10
CA GLU A 162 78.58 -12.29 55.44
C GLU A 162 79.51 -13.48 55.65
N LEU A 163 79.10 -14.68 55.22
CA LEU A 163 79.93 -15.89 55.26
C LEU A 163 81.21 -15.71 54.44
N THR A 164 81.09 -15.17 53.22
CA THR A 164 82.24 -14.92 52.34
C THR A 164 83.20 -13.91 52.96
N LYS A 165 82.68 -12.86 53.59
CA LYS A 165 83.47 -11.87 54.34
C LYS A 165 84.22 -12.52 55.50
N HIS A 166 83.54 -13.31 56.33
CA HIS A 166 84.18 -14.00 57.45
C HIS A 166 85.21 -15.04 56.98
N ALA A 167 84.96 -15.74 55.88
CA ALA A 167 85.94 -16.65 55.28
C ALA A 167 87.21 -15.93 54.83
N GLN A 168 87.07 -14.74 54.20
CA GLN A 168 88.20 -13.89 53.83
C GLN A 168 88.96 -13.37 55.05
N GLU A 169 88.25 -12.91 56.09
CA GLU A 169 88.86 -12.48 57.35
C GLU A 169 89.60 -13.63 58.05
N ASN A 170 89.02 -14.83 58.07
CA ASN A 170 89.65 -16.02 58.63
C ASN A 170 90.93 -16.39 57.87
N SER A 171 90.92 -16.37 56.53
CA SER A 171 92.13 -16.54 55.71
C SER A 171 93.20 -15.47 56.02
N ARG A 172 92.78 -14.22 56.20
CA ARG A 172 93.65 -13.11 56.61
C ARG A 172 94.22 -13.27 58.02
N LEU A 173 93.48 -13.87 58.95
CA LEU A 173 93.97 -14.16 60.31
C LEU A 173 94.88 -15.39 60.31
N MET A 174 94.56 -16.44 59.56
CA MET A 174 95.38 -17.64 59.39
C MET A 174 96.75 -17.32 58.78
N SER A 175 96.81 -16.37 57.85
CA SER A 175 98.09 -15.87 57.31
C SER A 175 98.90 -15.03 58.32
N LYS A 176 98.28 -14.54 59.40
CA LYS A 176 98.94 -13.82 60.50
C LYS A 176 99.34 -14.72 61.68
N LEU A 177 98.80 -15.94 61.76
CA LEU A 177 99.12 -16.90 62.81
C LEU A 177 100.45 -17.63 62.48
N VAL A 178 101.55 -16.99 62.90
CA VAL A 178 102.92 -17.48 63.21
C VAL A 178 103.44 -18.77 62.53
N LYS A 179 104.51 -18.62 61.73
CA LYS A 179 105.35 -19.73 61.21
C LYS A 179 106.61 -20.08 62.02
N SER A 180 106.95 -19.39 63.12
CA SER A 180 108.09 -19.81 63.99
C SER A 180 108.19 -18.96 65.27
N PRO A 181 108.02 -19.55 66.48
CA PRO A 181 108.22 -18.87 67.77
C PRO A 181 109.66 -18.43 68.06
N GLU A 182 110.65 -18.89 67.28
CA GLU A 182 112.08 -18.66 67.58
C GLU A 182 112.65 -17.35 67.02
N LYS A 183 111.93 -16.65 66.13
CA LYS A 183 112.38 -15.37 65.55
C LYS A 183 112.04 -14.14 66.41
N VAL A 184 111.17 -14.27 67.42
CA VAL A 184 110.69 -13.15 68.24
C VAL A 184 111.73 -12.71 69.28
N GLN A 185 112.67 -13.59 69.65
CA GLN A 185 113.64 -13.32 70.72
C GLN A 185 114.90 -12.56 70.24
N ARG A 186 115.13 -12.47 68.92
CA ARG A 186 116.26 -11.74 68.33
C ARG A 186 115.92 -10.33 67.86
N ALA A 187 114.63 -10.03 67.66
CA ALA A 187 114.15 -8.73 67.16
C ALA A 187 113.97 -7.66 68.24
N LEU A 188 114.24 -7.96 69.51
CA LEU A 188 114.13 -7.00 70.62
C LEU A 188 115.36 -6.08 70.71
N GLU A 189 116.55 -6.57 70.40
CA GLU A 189 117.79 -5.78 70.50
C GLU A 189 118.05 -4.89 69.27
N GLU A 190 117.57 -5.27 68.08
CA GLU A 190 117.68 -4.42 66.88
C GLU A 190 116.70 -3.21 66.91
N LYS A 191 115.67 -3.23 67.77
CA LYS A 191 114.66 -2.15 67.85
C LYS A 191 115.13 -0.87 68.55
N LYS A 192 116.33 -0.83 69.12
CA LYS A 192 116.89 0.41 69.71
C LYS A 192 117.46 1.37 68.66
N SER A 193 117.94 0.88 67.51
CA SER A 193 118.56 1.73 66.46
C SER A 193 117.58 2.16 65.35
N ALA A 194 116.46 1.45 65.15
CA ALA A 194 115.46 1.76 64.12
C ALA A 194 114.48 2.89 64.49
N ARG A 195 114.43 3.30 65.77
CA ARG A 195 113.51 4.33 66.29
C ARG A 195 113.76 5.73 65.71
N ALA A 196 114.97 6.02 65.23
CA ALA A 196 115.32 7.31 64.63
C ALA A 196 114.91 7.44 63.15
N LYS A 197 114.89 6.33 62.38
CA LYS A 197 114.53 6.33 60.95
C LYS A 197 113.01 6.23 60.71
N LEU A 198 112.28 5.60 61.63
CA LEU A 198 110.82 5.45 61.56
C LEU A 198 110.06 6.79 61.67
N LYS A 199 110.64 7.77 62.36
CA LYS A 199 110.04 9.10 62.57
C LYS A 199 109.99 9.97 61.29
N GLU A 200 110.91 9.74 60.35
CA GLU A 200 110.94 10.43 59.05
C GLU A 200 110.00 9.77 58.03
N SER A 201 109.91 8.42 58.05
CA SER A 201 108.98 7.68 57.20
C SER A 201 107.51 7.82 57.62
N GLU A 202 107.24 8.07 58.90
CA GLU A 202 105.89 8.34 59.43
C GLU A 202 105.33 9.66 58.90
N LYS A 203 106.17 10.70 58.77
CA LYS A 203 105.79 12.00 58.22
C LYS A 203 105.45 11.91 56.72
N ILE A 204 106.23 11.15 55.95
CA ILE A 204 105.98 10.92 54.51
C ILE A 204 104.72 10.06 54.30
N ALA A 205 104.48 9.06 55.15
CA ALA A 205 103.29 8.22 55.07
C ALA A 205 102.00 8.97 55.43
N MET A 206 102.02 9.83 56.47
CA MET A 206 100.88 10.67 56.83
C MET A 206 100.51 11.68 55.73
N GLN A 207 101.52 12.27 55.07
CA GLN A 207 101.28 13.21 53.97
C GLN A 207 100.69 12.49 52.73
N ASN A 208 101.16 11.28 52.42
CA ASN A 208 100.64 10.43 51.34
C ASN A 208 99.20 9.94 51.61
N ASP A 209 98.89 9.61 52.85
CA ASP A 209 97.55 9.16 53.25
C ASP A 209 96.53 10.31 53.20
N GLN A 210 96.94 11.53 53.60
CA GLN A 210 96.13 12.74 53.42
C GLN A 210 95.88 13.08 51.94
N GLU A 211 96.90 12.98 51.08
CA GLU A 211 96.74 13.18 49.63
C GLU A 211 95.82 12.12 48.99
N LYS A 212 95.97 10.85 49.36
CA LYS A 212 95.11 9.77 48.86
C LYS A 212 93.69 9.89 49.37
N SER A 213 93.47 10.29 50.62
CA SER A 213 92.14 10.52 51.19
C SER A 213 91.42 11.66 50.47
N ALA A 214 92.13 12.77 50.19
CA ALA A 214 91.60 13.87 49.40
C ALA A 214 91.24 13.45 47.96
N ALA A 215 92.09 12.64 47.30
CA ALA A 215 91.79 12.09 45.98
C ALA A 215 90.58 11.13 45.99
N LEU A 216 90.42 10.35 47.06
CA LEU A 216 89.30 9.43 47.27
C LEU A 216 87.97 10.17 47.43
N GLU A 217 87.95 11.28 48.18
CA GLU A 217 86.76 12.15 48.29
C GLU A 217 86.34 12.75 46.96
N ILE A 218 87.30 13.24 46.15
CA ILE A 218 87.03 13.77 44.81
C ILE A 218 86.42 12.68 43.91
N ARG A 219 86.98 11.46 43.97
CA ARG A 219 86.48 10.31 43.21
C ARG A 219 85.07 9.89 43.67
N ASN A 220 84.77 9.91 44.97
CA ASN A 220 83.43 9.60 45.48
C ASN A 220 82.41 10.64 45.03
N LYS A 221 82.75 11.94 45.07
CA LYS A 221 81.89 13.01 44.52
C LYS A 221 81.66 12.85 43.02
N ALA A 222 82.67 12.39 42.27
CA ALA A 222 82.53 12.07 40.85
C ALA A 222 81.62 10.84 40.62
N HIS A 223 81.75 9.80 41.46
CA HIS A 223 80.92 8.60 41.39
C HIS A 223 79.44 8.92 41.68
N GLU A 224 79.14 9.69 42.74
CA GLU A 224 77.77 10.10 43.05
C GLU A 224 77.13 10.89 41.91
N LYS A 225 77.91 11.77 41.26
CA LYS A 225 77.45 12.48 40.05
C LYS A 225 77.18 11.50 38.91
N LEU A 226 78.03 10.49 38.72
CA LEU A 226 77.86 9.47 37.68
C LEU A 226 76.59 8.63 37.93
N THR A 227 76.34 8.22 39.17
CA THR A 227 75.14 7.45 39.54
C THR A 227 73.86 8.25 39.30
N LYS A 228 73.86 9.54 39.64
CA LYS A 228 72.74 10.46 39.34
C LYS A 228 72.52 10.67 37.84
N GLN A 229 73.58 10.65 37.03
CA GLN A 229 73.44 10.71 35.57
C GLN A 229 72.94 9.38 35.01
N HIS A 230 73.39 8.24 35.57
CA HIS A 230 72.94 6.92 35.16
C HIS A 230 71.44 6.71 35.42
N SER A 231 70.92 7.13 36.58
CA SER A 231 69.48 7.05 36.88
C SER A 231 68.67 7.86 35.87
N LYS A 232 69.12 9.09 35.52
CA LYS A 232 68.47 9.91 34.50
C LYS A 232 68.50 9.27 33.12
N ILE A 233 69.61 8.61 32.75
CA ILE A 233 69.72 7.87 31.48
C ILE A 233 68.75 6.68 31.47
N GLN A 234 68.59 5.99 32.60
CA GLN A 234 67.65 4.88 32.73
C GLN A 234 66.19 5.34 32.62
N ASP A 235 65.83 6.44 33.27
CA ASP A 235 64.49 7.04 33.15
C ASP A 235 64.18 7.43 31.69
N VAL A 236 65.14 8.02 30.98
CA VAL A 236 65.01 8.36 29.55
C VAL A 236 64.91 7.11 28.68
N HIS A 237 65.62 6.04 29.02
CA HIS A 237 65.54 4.77 28.30
C HIS A 237 64.16 4.11 28.46
N GLU A 238 63.60 4.11 29.67
CA GLU A 238 62.24 3.61 29.92
C GLU A 238 61.18 4.43 29.17
N GLN A 239 61.33 5.76 29.14
CA GLN A 239 60.47 6.64 28.34
C GLN A 239 60.58 6.35 26.84
N LEU A 240 61.79 6.06 26.33
CA LEU A 240 62.01 5.67 24.92
C LEU A 240 61.32 4.35 24.59
N VAL A 241 61.39 3.36 25.48
CA VAL A 241 60.72 2.06 25.30
C VAL A 241 59.20 2.25 25.29
N ALA A 242 58.64 3.03 26.23
CA ALA A 242 57.22 3.36 26.25
C ALA A 242 56.78 4.08 24.96
N ALA A 243 57.58 5.05 24.48
CA ALA A 243 57.32 5.76 23.24
C ALA A 243 57.31 4.84 22.01
N LYS A 244 58.20 3.84 21.94
CA LYS A 244 58.19 2.83 20.86
C LYS A 244 56.95 1.94 20.89
N THR A 245 56.42 1.63 22.07
CA THR A 245 55.16 0.87 22.19
C THR A 245 53.99 1.69 21.67
N VAL A 246 53.91 2.97 22.07
CA VAL A 246 52.90 3.92 21.56
C VAL A 246 53.04 4.10 20.04
N GLU A 247 54.25 4.18 19.50
CA GLU A 247 54.48 4.30 18.05
C GLU A 247 53.93 3.08 17.28
N LYS A 248 54.09 1.87 17.81
CA LYS A 248 53.52 0.64 17.23
C LYS A 248 51.98 0.68 17.26
N GLU A 249 51.39 1.12 18.36
CA GLU A 249 49.94 1.29 18.48
C GLU A 249 49.40 2.34 17.49
N VAL A 250 50.11 3.45 17.29
CA VAL A 250 49.76 4.47 16.30
C VAL A 250 49.78 3.90 14.89
N LYS A 251 50.81 3.11 14.52
CA LYS A 251 50.86 2.44 13.21
C LYS A 251 49.71 1.45 13.03
N ALA A 252 49.40 0.67 14.07
CA ALA A 252 48.27 -0.27 14.05
C ALA A 252 46.92 0.44 13.91
N ARG A 253 46.70 1.55 14.64
CA ARG A 253 45.48 2.37 14.51
C ARG A 253 45.38 3.02 13.15
N LYS A 254 46.48 3.52 12.58
CA LYS A 254 46.50 4.10 11.23
C LYS A 254 46.12 3.07 10.16
N ALA A 255 46.57 1.82 10.30
CA ALA A 255 46.15 0.74 9.40
C ALA A 255 44.64 0.45 9.50
N LYS A 256 44.08 0.38 10.72
CA LYS A 256 42.63 0.23 10.94
C LYS A 256 41.81 1.38 10.35
N LEU A 257 42.27 2.62 10.53
CA LEU A 257 41.64 3.82 9.97
C LEU A 257 41.58 3.80 8.44
N ASN A 258 42.64 3.32 7.79
CA ASN A 258 42.65 3.16 6.33
C ASN A 258 41.64 2.08 5.87
N ASP A 259 41.51 0.98 6.61
CA ASP A 259 40.59 -0.11 6.29
C ASP A 259 39.12 0.31 6.47
N GLU A 260 38.84 1.05 7.56
CA GLU A 260 37.56 1.71 7.79
C GLU A 260 37.26 2.76 6.70
N SER A 261 38.26 3.53 6.25
CA SER A 261 38.10 4.47 5.14
C SER A 261 37.70 3.79 3.83
N VAL A 262 38.23 2.60 3.53
CA VAL A 262 37.83 1.81 2.36
C VAL A 262 36.38 1.34 2.50
N SER A 263 35.98 0.93 3.70
CA SER A 263 34.60 0.53 4.00
C SER A 263 33.62 1.70 3.83
N VAL A 264 33.97 2.89 4.33
CA VAL A 264 33.19 4.13 4.16
C VAL A 264 33.02 4.46 2.67
N MET A 265 34.08 4.39 1.87
CA MET A 265 33.98 4.60 0.42
C MET A 265 33.06 3.57 -0.26
N SER A 266 33.04 2.32 0.21
CA SER A 266 32.13 1.29 -0.30
C SER A 266 30.67 1.57 0.03
N PHE A 267 30.38 2.08 1.24
CA PHE A 267 29.04 2.49 1.64
C PHE A 267 28.60 3.75 0.89
N ASP A 268 29.48 4.72 0.67
CA ASP A 268 29.19 5.90 -0.16
C ASP A 268 28.83 5.49 -1.60
N ALA A 269 29.54 4.53 -2.18
CA ALA A 269 29.20 3.99 -3.49
C ALA A 269 27.81 3.32 -3.52
N GLN A 270 27.45 2.59 -2.46
CA GLN A 270 26.10 2.01 -2.33
C GLN A 270 25.03 3.10 -2.16
N ILE A 271 25.29 4.15 -1.39
CA ILE A 271 24.36 5.28 -1.22
C ILE A 271 24.07 5.94 -2.56
N VAL A 272 25.10 6.16 -3.39
CA VAL A 272 24.94 6.74 -4.74
C VAL A 272 24.11 5.81 -5.65
N ASP A 273 24.34 4.50 -5.62
CA ASP A 273 23.54 3.54 -6.40
C ASP A 273 22.06 3.54 -5.98
N TRP A 274 21.79 3.56 -4.67
CA TRP A 274 20.42 3.64 -4.14
C TRP A 274 19.75 4.97 -4.47
N GLN A 275 20.47 6.09 -4.39
CA GLN A 275 19.97 7.40 -4.83
C GLN A 275 19.62 7.41 -6.32
N GLY A 276 20.44 6.78 -7.16
CA GLY A 276 20.15 6.60 -8.58
C GLY A 276 18.85 5.84 -8.83
N LYS A 277 18.66 4.72 -8.11
CA LYS A 277 17.41 3.91 -8.18
C LYS A 277 16.19 4.67 -7.72
N VAL A 278 16.31 5.46 -6.64
CA VAL A 278 15.22 6.33 -6.17
C VAL A 278 14.85 7.34 -7.24
N HIS A 279 15.84 8.01 -7.85
CA HIS A 279 15.60 9.01 -8.89
C HIS A 279 14.92 8.41 -10.14
N GLU A 280 15.34 7.20 -10.56
CA GLU A 280 14.69 6.50 -11.68
C GLU A 280 13.21 6.17 -11.38
N MET A 281 12.92 5.73 -10.15
CA MET A 281 11.56 5.42 -9.71
C MET A 281 10.70 6.68 -9.58
N GLU A 282 11.26 7.79 -9.12
CA GLU A 282 10.60 9.09 -9.05
C GLU A 282 10.22 9.62 -10.44
N GLU A 283 11.13 9.54 -11.42
CA GLU A 283 10.83 9.96 -12.78
C GLU A 283 9.78 9.05 -13.46
N ARG A 284 9.82 7.73 -13.19
CA ARG A 284 8.76 6.80 -13.63
C ARG A 284 7.40 7.14 -13.01
N LEU A 285 7.37 7.46 -11.72
CA LEU A 285 6.14 7.88 -11.02
C LEU A 285 5.60 9.19 -11.59
N LYS A 286 6.47 10.17 -11.83
CA LYS A 286 6.12 11.46 -12.44
C LYS A 286 5.55 11.28 -13.84
N GLY A 287 6.07 10.34 -14.62
CA GLY A 287 5.49 9.92 -15.90
C GLY A 287 4.05 9.42 -15.76
N LYS A 288 3.81 8.47 -14.84
CA LYS A 288 2.46 7.95 -14.57
C LYS A 288 1.49 9.00 -14.04
N VAL A 289 1.95 9.93 -13.22
CA VAL A 289 1.12 11.04 -12.72
C VAL A 289 0.70 11.96 -13.87
N LYS A 290 1.61 12.28 -14.80
CA LYS A 290 1.28 13.07 -16.00
C LYS A 290 0.26 12.35 -16.89
N GLU A 291 0.44 11.05 -17.13
CA GLU A 291 -0.51 10.23 -17.90
C GLU A 291 -1.91 10.22 -17.25
N ARG A 292 -1.97 9.97 -15.94
CA ARG A 292 -3.24 10.01 -15.18
C ARG A 292 -3.91 11.38 -15.29
N ASN A 293 -3.14 12.46 -15.14
CA ASN A 293 -3.69 13.82 -15.23
C ASN A 293 -4.21 14.12 -16.66
N GLN A 294 -3.54 13.60 -17.69
CA GLN A 294 -4.01 13.73 -19.07
C GLN A 294 -5.32 12.97 -19.28
N ILE A 295 -5.44 11.73 -18.77
CA ILE A 295 -6.68 10.95 -18.84
C ILE A 295 -7.82 11.70 -18.16
N ILE A 296 -7.59 12.24 -16.96
CA ILE A 296 -8.60 13.02 -16.23
C ILE A 296 -9.01 14.28 -17.01
N ALA A 297 -8.05 14.98 -17.63
CA ALA A 297 -8.34 16.14 -18.46
C ALA A 297 -9.20 15.77 -19.69
N ASP A 298 -8.85 14.69 -20.38
CA ASP A 298 -9.59 14.17 -21.54
C ASP A 298 -11.01 13.71 -21.17
N GLU A 299 -11.17 13.04 -20.02
CA GLU A 299 -12.47 12.62 -19.51
C GLU A 299 -13.34 13.80 -19.11
N ASN A 300 -12.77 14.80 -18.43
CA ASN A 300 -13.47 16.04 -18.10
C ASN A 300 -13.89 16.81 -19.35
N GLN A 301 -13.06 16.85 -20.39
CA GLN A 301 -13.42 17.46 -21.67
C GLN A 301 -14.59 16.72 -22.33
N LYS A 302 -14.58 15.38 -22.33
CA LYS A 302 -15.70 14.56 -22.84
C LYS A 302 -16.98 14.76 -22.04
N LEU A 303 -16.88 14.82 -20.71
CA LEU A 303 -18.00 15.11 -19.83
C LEU A 303 -18.59 16.50 -20.12
N GLY A 304 -17.74 17.50 -20.30
CA GLY A 304 -18.15 18.86 -20.69
C GLY A 304 -18.91 18.85 -22.02
N ALA A 305 -18.37 18.22 -23.05
CA ALA A 305 -19.01 18.11 -24.36
C ALA A 305 -20.37 17.39 -24.29
N LEU A 306 -20.45 16.28 -23.55
CA LEU A 306 -21.70 15.54 -23.37
C LEU A 306 -22.74 16.37 -22.60
N SER A 307 -22.30 17.11 -21.58
CA SER A 307 -23.18 17.99 -20.80
C SER A 307 -23.74 19.11 -21.69
N SER A 308 -22.92 19.74 -22.52
CA SER A 308 -23.38 20.73 -23.51
C SER A 308 -24.31 20.14 -24.56
N GLU A 309 -24.08 18.90 -25.01
CA GLU A 309 -24.99 18.21 -25.95
C GLU A 309 -26.35 17.92 -25.31
N ILE A 310 -26.36 17.44 -24.06
CA ILE A 310 -27.58 17.18 -23.29
C ILE A 310 -28.33 18.49 -23.05
N GLU A 311 -27.64 19.55 -22.68
CA GLU A 311 -28.23 20.87 -22.47
C GLU A 311 -28.83 21.44 -23.76
N GLY A 312 -28.14 21.30 -24.91
CA GLY A 312 -28.67 21.66 -26.22
C GLY A 312 -29.92 20.86 -26.61
N LYS A 313 -29.94 19.55 -26.32
CA LYS A 313 -31.13 18.70 -26.53
C LYS A 313 -32.30 19.11 -25.64
N LEU A 314 -32.04 19.42 -24.36
CA LEU A 314 -33.04 19.92 -23.43
C LEU A 314 -33.65 21.24 -23.92
N GLN A 315 -32.82 22.20 -24.34
CA GLN A 315 -33.29 23.48 -24.90
C GLN A 315 -34.15 23.30 -26.16
N CYS A 316 -33.88 22.28 -26.98
CA CYS A 316 -34.69 21.97 -28.16
C CYS A 316 -36.00 21.24 -27.83
N LEU A 317 -36.05 20.49 -26.73
CA LEU A 317 -37.25 19.79 -26.28
C LEU A 317 -38.22 20.74 -25.57
N GLU A 318 -37.73 21.74 -24.84
CA GLU A 318 -38.53 22.73 -24.11
C GLU A 318 -39.62 23.43 -24.97
N PRO A 319 -39.34 23.95 -26.19
CA PRO A 319 -40.38 24.53 -27.04
C PRO A 319 -41.33 23.47 -27.62
N ARG A 320 -40.88 22.23 -27.79
CA ARG A 320 -41.74 21.10 -28.23
C ARG A 320 -42.71 20.72 -27.14
N GLU A 321 -42.27 20.66 -25.90
CA GLU A 321 -43.10 20.41 -24.72
C GLU A 321 -44.17 21.50 -24.58
N LYS A 322 -43.77 22.79 -24.60
CA LYS A 322 -44.72 23.92 -24.59
C LYS A 322 -45.74 23.85 -25.75
N LYS A 323 -45.32 23.41 -26.94
CA LYS A 323 -46.22 23.22 -28.09
C LYS A 323 -47.20 22.06 -27.88
N VAL A 324 -46.74 20.94 -27.32
CA VAL A 324 -47.60 19.80 -26.98
C VAL A 324 -48.61 20.19 -25.90
N GLU A 325 -48.17 20.85 -24.83
CA GLU A 325 -49.06 21.38 -23.80
C GLU A 325 -50.14 22.30 -24.38
N ALA A 326 -49.76 23.22 -25.28
CA ALA A 326 -50.72 24.09 -25.97
C ALA A 326 -51.72 23.30 -26.83
N THR A 327 -51.28 22.22 -27.51
CA THR A 327 -52.20 21.36 -28.27
C THR A 327 -53.11 20.53 -27.38
N ILE A 328 -52.63 20.05 -26.23
CA ILE A 328 -53.46 19.34 -25.25
C ILE A 328 -54.51 20.29 -24.67
N ALA A 329 -54.14 21.53 -24.35
CA ALA A 329 -55.08 22.56 -23.90
C ALA A 329 -56.17 22.84 -24.96
N LYS A 330 -55.78 22.98 -26.24
CA LYS A 330 -56.74 23.13 -27.35
C LYS A 330 -57.66 21.92 -27.51
N ALA A 331 -57.12 20.70 -27.43
CA ALA A 331 -57.90 19.47 -27.51
C ALA A 331 -58.89 19.35 -26.33
N SER A 332 -58.47 19.74 -25.13
CA SER A 332 -59.33 19.79 -23.94
C SER A 332 -60.51 20.76 -24.15
N ASN A 333 -60.24 21.95 -24.70
CA ASN A 333 -61.28 22.93 -25.03
C ASN A 333 -62.25 22.41 -26.12
N LEU A 334 -61.74 21.79 -27.19
CA LEU A 334 -62.59 21.18 -28.21
C LEU A 334 -63.45 20.04 -27.65
N CYS A 335 -62.90 19.23 -26.73
CA CYS A 335 -63.64 18.18 -26.05
C CYS A 335 -64.77 18.76 -25.16
N SER A 336 -64.54 19.87 -24.47
CA SER A 336 -65.56 20.53 -23.67
C SER A 336 -66.66 21.17 -24.54
N GLU A 337 -66.30 21.78 -25.66
CA GLU A 337 -67.24 22.28 -26.68
C GLU A 337 -68.05 21.14 -27.33
N ALA A 338 -67.42 20.02 -27.69
CA ALA A 338 -68.12 18.86 -28.22
C ALA A 338 -69.04 18.21 -27.18
N ALA A 339 -68.68 18.26 -25.89
CA ALA A 339 -69.56 17.82 -24.82
C ALA A 339 -70.78 18.74 -24.66
N SER A 340 -70.60 20.07 -24.69
CA SER A 340 -71.69 21.03 -24.60
C SER A 340 -72.62 21.00 -25.83
N ALA A 341 -72.05 20.83 -27.03
CA ALA A 341 -72.84 20.64 -28.25
C ALA A 341 -73.66 19.34 -28.21
N ARG A 342 -73.10 18.25 -27.68
CA ARG A 342 -73.83 17.00 -27.48
C ARG A 342 -74.96 17.16 -26.46
N THR A 343 -74.73 17.82 -25.32
CA THR A 343 -75.81 18.05 -24.35
C THR A 343 -76.91 18.91 -24.94
N ALA A 344 -76.57 19.98 -25.66
CA ALA A 344 -77.54 20.82 -26.38
C ALA A 344 -78.33 20.03 -27.44
N ALA A 345 -77.65 19.21 -28.26
CA ALA A 345 -78.30 18.36 -29.26
C ALA A 345 -79.23 17.32 -28.61
N THR A 346 -78.83 16.70 -27.49
CA THR A 346 -79.70 15.78 -26.75
C THR A 346 -80.93 16.48 -26.18
N ALA A 347 -80.80 17.72 -25.71
CA ALA A 347 -81.93 18.51 -25.21
C ALA A 347 -82.91 18.86 -26.34
N GLU A 348 -82.42 19.24 -27.53
CA GLU A 348 -83.28 19.48 -28.70
C GLU A 348 -83.93 18.18 -29.20
N GLN A 349 -83.22 17.06 -29.22
CA GLN A 349 -83.79 15.77 -29.57
C GLN A 349 -84.90 15.36 -28.59
N GLN A 350 -84.74 15.66 -27.29
CA GLN A 350 -85.80 15.47 -26.29
C GLN A 350 -87.00 16.37 -26.55
N LYS A 351 -86.81 17.65 -26.92
CA LYS A 351 -87.91 18.56 -27.31
C LYS A 351 -88.65 18.05 -28.55
N ILE A 352 -87.94 17.60 -29.58
CA ILE A 352 -88.53 17.03 -30.79
C ILE A 352 -89.33 15.78 -30.46
N ARG A 353 -88.77 14.86 -29.65
CA ARG A 353 -89.50 13.68 -29.17
C ARG A 353 -90.75 14.06 -28.37
N ALA A 354 -90.66 15.07 -27.51
CA ALA A 354 -91.82 15.56 -26.77
C ALA A 354 -92.92 16.12 -27.71
N LYS A 355 -92.54 16.91 -28.72
CA LYS A 355 -93.47 17.40 -29.75
C LYS A 355 -94.08 16.25 -30.56
N PHE A 356 -93.28 15.29 -31.01
CA PHE A 356 -93.76 14.11 -31.72
C PHE A 356 -94.77 13.33 -30.87
N ASN A 357 -94.45 13.09 -29.59
CA ASN A 357 -95.38 12.43 -28.67
C ASN A 357 -96.69 13.21 -28.48
N ASN A 358 -96.64 14.55 -28.47
CA ASN A 358 -97.86 15.37 -28.43
C ASN A 358 -98.68 15.26 -29.71
N ILE A 359 -98.04 15.20 -30.89
CA ILE A 359 -98.72 14.97 -32.17
C ILE A 359 -99.35 13.58 -32.19
N VAL A 360 -98.63 12.55 -31.78
CA VAL A 360 -99.17 11.18 -31.69
C VAL A 360 -100.36 11.13 -30.73
N LYS A 361 -100.28 11.81 -29.58
CA LYS A 361 -101.43 11.93 -28.67
C LYS A 361 -102.61 12.63 -29.34
N ALA A 362 -102.40 13.77 -29.99
CA ALA A 362 -103.46 14.50 -30.69
C ALA A 362 -104.07 13.69 -31.84
N PHE A 363 -103.23 12.96 -32.59
CA PHE A 363 -103.67 12.05 -33.65
C PHE A 363 -104.51 10.91 -33.09
N ASN A 364 -104.08 10.28 -31.99
CA ASN A 364 -104.86 9.23 -31.33
C ASN A 364 -106.20 9.80 -30.82
N THR A 365 -106.21 10.98 -30.19
CA THR A 365 -107.48 11.62 -29.76
C THR A 365 -108.40 11.96 -30.93
N TYR A 366 -107.84 12.34 -32.09
CA TYR A 366 -108.62 12.54 -33.31
C TYR A 366 -109.18 11.21 -33.84
N MET A 367 -108.36 10.16 -33.94
CA MET A 367 -108.80 8.83 -34.37
C MET A 367 -109.88 8.27 -33.45
N ASP A 368 -109.72 8.40 -32.13
CA ASP A 368 -110.73 8.01 -31.12
C ASP A 368 -112.07 8.75 -31.31
N SER A 369 -112.06 9.95 -31.92
CA SER A 369 -113.28 10.73 -32.23
C SER A 369 -113.90 10.40 -33.59
N VAL A 370 -113.12 9.78 -34.50
CA VAL A 370 -113.53 9.38 -35.86
C VAL A 370 -113.95 7.91 -35.92
N ASP A 371 -113.46 7.06 -35.01
CA ASP A 371 -113.86 5.65 -34.90
C ASP A 371 -115.38 5.43 -34.84
N PRO A 372 -116.19 6.25 -34.13
CA PRO A 372 -117.66 6.13 -34.15
C PRO A 372 -118.32 6.52 -35.49
N PHE A 373 -117.57 7.12 -36.42
CA PHE A 373 -118.00 7.44 -37.79
C PHE A 373 -117.53 6.40 -38.80
N LEU A 374 -116.34 5.82 -38.62
CA LEU A 374 -115.82 4.72 -39.46
C LEU A 374 -116.59 3.42 -39.24
N GLU A 375 -116.95 3.08 -38.00
CA GLU A 375 -117.85 1.95 -37.72
C GLU A 375 -119.23 2.11 -38.38
N ARG A 376 -119.70 3.36 -38.58
CA ARG A 376 -120.99 3.67 -39.21
C ARG A 376 -120.98 3.62 -40.74
N VAL A 377 -119.80 3.65 -41.36
CA VAL A 377 -119.61 3.57 -42.83
C VAL A 377 -119.22 2.15 -43.27
N GLU A 378 -118.56 1.37 -42.41
CA GLU A 378 -118.25 -0.04 -42.69
C GLU A 378 -119.44 -1.01 -42.49
N GLU A 379 -120.51 -0.60 -41.80
CA GLU A 379 -121.73 -1.41 -41.60
C GLU A 379 -122.75 -1.36 -42.76
N VAL A 380 -122.60 -0.46 -43.75
CA VAL A 380 -123.54 -0.33 -44.90
C VAL A 380 -122.97 -0.88 -46.22
N GLY A 381 -121.68 -1.24 -46.29
CA GLY A 381 -120.99 -1.59 -47.55
C GLY A 381 -120.65 -3.08 -47.75
N ARG A 382 -121.12 -4.00 -46.90
CA ARG A 382 -120.63 -5.41 -46.90
C ARG A 382 -121.70 -6.45 -47.25
N GLN A 383 -122.57 -6.19 -48.23
CA GLN A 383 -123.39 -7.20 -48.93
C GLN A 383 -123.69 -6.79 -50.40
N SER A 384 -122.84 -7.15 -51.36
CA SER A 384 -123.21 -7.66 -52.71
C SER A 384 -121.98 -7.76 -53.63
N ALA A 385 -121.74 -8.98 -54.13
CA ALA A 385 -121.02 -9.42 -55.33
C ALA A 385 -119.62 -8.80 -55.64
N GLY A 386 -118.57 -9.55 -55.98
CA GLY A 386 -118.51 -10.83 -56.69
C GLY A 386 -117.59 -10.68 -57.91
N GLU A 387 -116.59 -11.57 -58.01
CA GLU A 387 -115.82 -11.97 -59.20
C GLU A 387 -114.81 -11.02 -59.89
N GLY A 388 -113.63 -11.59 -60.24
CA GLY A 388 -112.97 -11.27 -61.51
C GLY A 388 -111.52 -10.77 -61.50
N ALA A 389 -110.58 -11.72 -61.47
CA ALA A 389 -109.37 -11.84 -62.31
C ALA A 389 -108.36 -10.69 -62.59
N SER A 390 -107.09 -11.09 -62.45
CA SER A 390 -105.90 -10.80 -63.27
C SER A 390 -104.92 -9.67 -62.87
N ALA A 391 -103.66 -10.08 -62.74
CA ALA A 391 -102.42 -9.27 -62.66
C ALA A 391 -102.15 -8.51 -63.99
N PRO A 392 -101.21 -7.52 -64.10
CA PRO A 392 -99.76 -7.70 -63.86
C PRO A 392 -98.95 -6.50 -63.30
N ASP A 393 -97.90 -6.85 -62.54
CA ASP A 393 -96.46 -6.50 -62.67
C ASP A 393 -95.86 -5.07 -62.84
N GLN A 394 -94.74 -4.91 -62.11
CA GLN A 394 -93.45 -4.26 -62.44
C GLN A 394 -93.06 -2.77 -62.12
N SER A 395 -92.03 -2.70 -61.25
CA SER A 395 -90.79 -1.86 -61.28
C SER A 395 -90.85 -0.38 -60.80
N ALA A 396 -89.84 0.24 -60.15
CA ALA A 396 -88.40 -0.01 -60.13
C ALA A 396 -87.64 0.61 -58.92
N ALA A 397 -86.53 -0.06 -58.55
CA ALA A 397 -85.18 0.41 -58.11
C ALA A 397 -85.03 1.32 -56.85
N VAL A 398 -84.03 1.20 -55.96
CA VAL A 398 -82.56 0.97 -56.13
C VAL A 398 -81.93 0.36 -54.85
N THR A 399 -80.95 -0.52 -55.08
CA THR A 399 -79.81 -1.10 -54.30
C THR A 399 -79.37 -0.45 -52.96
N THR A 400 -78.73 -1.08 -51.95
CA THR A 400 -77.91 -2.32 -51.85
C THR A 400 -77.63 -2.67 -50.36
N LYS A 401 -77.64 -3.98 -50.04
CA LYS A 401 -76.59 -4.80 -49.34
C LYS A 401 -75.64 -4.09 -48.34
N THR A 402 -75.23 -4.63 -47.18
CA THR A 402 -75.27 -5.97 -46.57
C THR A 402 -74.75 -5.86 -45.13
N THR A 403 -75.41 -6.57 -44.22
CA THR A 403 -75.00 -7.08 -42.90
C THR A 403 -73.80 -8.06 -43.00
N PRO A 404 -73.38 -8.83 -41.96
CA PRO A 404 -73.32 -8.62 -40.50
C PRO A 404 -71.99 -9.16 -39.87
N ARG A 405 -71.86 -9.04 -38.54
CA ARG A 405 -71.83 -10.19 -37.57
C ARG A 405 -70.82 -10.04 -36.42
N ALA A 406 -71.41 -9.78 -35.25
CA ALA A 406 -71.22 -10.43 -33.94
C ALA A 406 -69.87 -11.02 -33.52
N SER A 407 -69.44 -10.70 -32.29
CA SER A 407 -69.44 -11.67 -31.18
C SER A 407 -69.19 -10.98 -29.83
N ALA A 408 -69.84 -11.51 -28.80
CA ALA A 408 -69.88 -11.03 -27.43
C ALA A 408 -68.84 -11.71 -26.51
N MET A 409 -68.82 -11.25 -25.24
CA MET A 409 -68.29 -11.88 -24.00
C MET A 409 -66.78 -11.65 -23.74
N SER A 410 -66.26 -11.45 -22.52
CA SER A 410 -66.78 -11.52 -21.15
C SER A 410 -65.74 -10.97 -20.15
N LYS A 411 -66.23 -10.25 -19.11
CA LYS A 411 -65.85 -10.15 -17.67
C LYS A 411 -64.38 -10.08 -17.17
N LYS A 412 -64.28 -9.24 -16.11
CA LYS A 412 -63.36 -9.24 -14.93
C LYS A 412 -61.92 -8.79 -15.22
N SER A 413 -61.18 -8.07 -14.37
CA SER A 413 -61.26 -7.73 -12.93
C SER A 413 -60.17 -6.66 -12.66
N ARG A 414 -60.48 -5.60 -11.90
CA ARG A 414 -60.01 -5.30 -10.53
C ARG A 414 -58.53 -4.84 -10.37
N ALA A 415 -58.38 -3.79 -9.54
CA ALA A 415 -57.22 -3.45 -8.69
C ALA A 415 -56.01 -2.81 -9.39
N ARG A 416 -55.18 -1.94 -8.78
CA ARG A 416 -55.17 -1.14 -7.53
C ARG A 416 -53.85 -0.35 -7.59
N LYS A 417 -53.84 0.87 -7.07
CA LYS A 417 -52.76 1.56 -6.29
C LYS A 417 -51.27 1.46 -6.70
N ARG A 418 -50.67 2.66 -6.67
CA ARG A 418 -49.31 3.05 -6.16
C ARG A 418 -48.13 2.46 -6.95
N THR A 419 -47.08 3.19 -7.25
CA THR A 419 -46.26 4.12 -6.43
C THR A 419 -45.68 5.22 -7.29
#